data_AF-A0AAN5KZ51-F1
#
_entry.id   AF-A0AAN5KZ51-F1
#
_cell.length_a   1.000
_cell.length_b   1.000
_cell.length_c   1.000
_cell.angle_alpha   90.00
_cell.angle_beta   90.00
_cell.angle_gamma   90.00
#
_symmetry.space_group_name_H-M   'P 1'
#
loop_
_entity.id
_entity.type
_entity.pdbx_description
1 polymer ?
#
loop_
_entity_poly.entity_id
_entity_poly.type
_entity_poly.pdbx_seq_one_letter_code
_entity_poly.pdbx_strand_id
1 'polypeptide(L)'
;MKVDIDHELQAAIKVFERFFDVLGQPFSVLNAAGEHVYYNQENADLDECQRKDVLGRHMLRAFPSIHADDNEMLRALRYGEESINHQKSYYTPSGKLIDYQHTTVPLFNSSGKIMGVIESGQDLSRFRKLQRHLSVLNEKLFSRDAGEQPEIIHDSEAMQQVLDRAARLAASHVPVMVIGETGTGKELLANFVHNHSPRRHKPFIALNCGALPVTLIESTLFGTVKGGFTGAENTRGYLELAHGGTLFLDELNALPVDVQGKILRFLQEKTFWKVGGSKELKADIRIIAAMNESPFDMIRQKRLRDDLFYRLEIGMVVIPPLRERKDEIIPLARHFMAKHQANSNKDVYPFLASVEKQLLDYDWPGNVRMLENVIVRSLLLQKTPGPLTELFFNHETDVITHFSAEASSQSASLVETYRENLTVEEGTLTDKLEQYEYQILIEALKEAHGCVAKAARMLGISRGALQYKVKKHNIMFSLEEKRA
;
A
#
# COMPACT_ATOMS: atom_id res chain seq x y z
N MET A 1 -24.69 -20.66 32.91
CA MET A 1 -25.42 -19.45 32.49
C MET A 1 -25.45 -19.46 30.98
N LYS A 2 -26.58 -19.82 30.34
CA LYS A 2 -26.71 -19.78 28.88
C LYS A 2 -26.76 -18.31 28.50
N VAL A 3 -25.65 -17.77 28.03
CA VAL A 3 -25.62 -16.44 27.40
C VAL A 3 -26.50 -16.57 26.16
N ASP A 4 -27.48 -15.67 26.04
CA ASP A 4 -28.32 -15.59 24.86
C ASP A 4 -27.41 -15.27 23.67
N ILE A 5 -27.37 -16.16 22.69
CA ILE A 5 -26.36 -16.15 21.61
C ILE A 5 -26.45 -14.84 20.82
N ASP A 6 -27.65 -14.26 20.72
CA ASP A 6 -27.88 -12.96 20.08
C ASP A 6 -27.31 -11.79 20.90
N HIS A 7 -27.24 -11.88 22.23
CA HIS A 7 -26.72 -10.81 23.08
C HIS A 7 -25.19 -10.66 22.97
N GLU A 8 -24.46 -11.76 22.82
CA GLU A 8 -22.99 -11.74 22.63
C GLU A 8 -22.63 -11.13 21.27
N LEU A 9 -23.36 -11.50 20.22
CA LEU A 9 -23.18 -10.93 18.88
C LEU A 9 -23.52 -9.45 18.84
N GLN A 10 -24.65 -9.05 19.42
CA GLN A 10 -25.06 -7.65 19.53
C GLN A 10 -24.03 -6.80 20.30
N ALA A 11 -23.47 -7.33 21.39
CA ALA A 11 -22.42 -6.64 22.14
C ALA A 11 -21.15 -6.46 21.29
N ALA A 12 -20.72 -7.48 20.56
CA ALA A 12 -19.57 -7.39 19.66
C ALA A 12 -19.80 -6.37 18.54
N ILE A 13 -20.96 -6.41 17.88
CA ILE A 13 -21.33 -5.44 16.84
C ILE A 13 -21.30 -4.02 17.40
N LYS A 14 -21.88 -3.78 18.59
CA LYS A 14 -21.90 -2.44 19.20
C LYS A 14 -20.50 -1.89 19.47
N VAL A 15 -19.54 -2.74 19.80
CA VAL A 15 -18.14 -2.32 20.01
C VAL A 15 -17.47 -1.94 18.68
N PHE A 16 -17.74 -2.67 17.60
CA PHE A 16 -17.08 -2.47 16.30
C PHE A 16 -17.90 -1.69 15.27
N GLU A 17 -19.14 -1.31 15.58
CA GLU A 17 -20.06 -0.62 14.67
C GLU A 17 -19.42 0.63 14.06
N ARG A 18 -18.74 1.43 14.89
CA ARG A 18 -18.06 2.64 14.40
C ARG A 18 -16.93 2.32 13.42
N PHE A 19 -16.21 1.22 13.65
CA PHE A 19 -15.16 0.75 12.74
C PHE A 19 -15.78 0.27 11.42
N PHE A 20 -16.84 -0.54 11.48
CA PHE A 20 -17.53 -1.05 10.30
C PHE A 20 -18.20 0.05 9.45
N ASP A 21 -18.65 1.14 10.08
CA ASP A 21 -19.23 2.29 9.36
C ASP A 21 -18.17 3.13 8.64
N VAL A 22 -16.91 3.15 9.10
CA VAL A 22 -15.81 3.87 8.43
C VAL A 22 -15.04 2.99 7.45
N LEU A 23 -15.31 1.68 7.44
CA LEU A 23 -14.83 0.80 6.38
C LEU A 23 -15.48 1.24 5.07
N GLY A 24 -14.69 1.76 4.14
CA GLY A 24 -15.13 2.11 2.78
C GLY A 24 -15.40 0.89 1.89
N GLN A 25 -15.91 -0.19 2.48
CA GLN A 25 -16.24 -1.44 1.79
C GLN A 25 -17.59 -1.98 2.29
N PRO A 26 -18.41 -2.56 1.40
CA PRO A 26 -19.66 -3.24 1.77
C PRO A 26 -19.47 -4.31 2.85
N PHE A 27 -20.28 -4.21 3.92
CA PHE A 27 -20.16 -5.07 5.09
C PHE A 27 -21.52 -5.42 5.72
N SER A 28 -21.73 -6.69 6.05
CA SER A 28 -22.95 -7.16 6.72
C SER A 28 -22.69 -8.31 7.69
N VAL A 29 -23.56 -8.42 8.69
CA VAL A 29 -23.57 -9.50 9.67
C VAL A 29 -24.97 -10.08 9.80
N LEU A 30 -25.08 -11.41 9.71
CA LEU A 30 -26.29 -12.17 10.03
C LEU A 30 -26.18 -12.82 11.41
N ASN A 31 -27.29 -12.90 12.15
CA ASN A 31 -27.39 -13.75 13.34
C ASN A 31 -27.62 -15.22 12.96
N ALA A 32 -27.65 -16.10 13.97
CA ALA A 32 -27.93 -17.53 13.80
C ALA A 32 -29.31 -17.83 13.18
N ALA A 33 -30.25 -16.88 13.22
CA ALA A 33 -31.57 -16.99 12.58
C ALA A 33 -31.58 -16.54 11.11
N GLY A 34 -30.45 -16.04 10.58
CA GLY A 34 -30.36 -15.54 9.20
C GLY A 34 -30.89 -14.12 9.01
N GLU A 35 -31.00 -13.34 10.09
CA GLU A 35 -31.46 -11.94 10.09
C GLU A 35 -30.27 -10.97 10.11
N HIS A 36 -30.38 -9.89 9.35
CA HIS A 36 -29.35 -8.85 9.33
C HIS A 36 -29.34 -8.08 10.66
N VAL A 37 -28.30 -8.31 11.46
CA VAL A 37 -28.04 -7.59 12.70
C VAL A 37 -27.13 -6.39 12.49
N TYR A 38 -26.35 -6.39 11.40
CA TYR A 38 -25.58 -5.23 10.98
C TYR A 38 -25.50 -5.15 9.45
N TYR A 39 -25.54 -3.92 8.95
CA TYR A 39 -25.54 -3.60 7.53
C TYR A 39 -25.06 -2.17 7.37
N ASN A 40 -23.89 -1.94 6.77
CA ASN A 40 -23.29 -0.60 6.67
C ASN A 40 -23.85 0.20 5.47
N GLN A 41 -23.46 1.49 5.37
CA GLN A 41 -23.93 2.36 4.29
C GLN A 41 -23.40 1.92 2.93
N GLU A 42 -22.14 1.47 2.85
CA GLU A 42 -21.54 0.98 1.60
C GLU A 42 -22.33 -0.19 0.99
N ASN A 43 -22.82 -1.13 1.83
CA ASN A 43 -23.65 -2.23 1.37
C ASN A 43 -25.05 -1.75 0.92
N ALA A 44 -25.58 -0.70 1.54
CA ALA A 44 -26.88 -0.12 1.17
C ALA A 44 -26.81 0.64 -0.15
N ASP A 45 -25.72 1.37 -0.37
CA ASP A 45 -25.45 2.07 -1.62
C ASP A 45 -25.15 1.10 -2.75
N LEU A 46 -24.48 -0.03 -2.45
CA LEU A 46 -24.27 -1.12 -3.39
C LEU A 46 -25.61 -1.71 -3.84
N ASP A 47 -26.46 -2.12 -2.89
CA ASP A 47 -27.72 -2.80 -3.18
C ASP A 47 -28.86 -1.85 -3.57
N GLU A 48 -28.61 -0.54 -3.58
CA GLU A 48 -29.57 0.51 -3.91
C GLU A 48 -30.84 0.43 -3.02
N CYS A 49 -30.62 0.18 -1.73
CA CYS A 49 -31.66 0.06 -0.71
C CYS A 49 -31.37 0.97 0.50
N GLN A 50 -32.33 1.12 1.43
CA GLN A 50 -32.06 1.79 2.71
C GLN A 50 -31.72 0.76 3.79
N ARG A 51 -30.73 1.09 4.64
CA ARG A 51 -30.31 0.22 5.77
C ARG A 51 -31.49 -0.25 6.62
N LYS A 52 -32.43 0.66 6.91
CA LYS A 52 -33.63 0.39 7.73
C LYS A 52 -34.57 -0.66 7.15
N ASP A 53 -34.52 -0.87 5.83
CA ASP A 53 -35.39 -1.83 5.14
C ASP A 53 -34.82 -3.26 5.17
N VAL A 54 -33.54 -3.40 5.56
CA VAL A 54 -32.80 -4.67 5.61
C VAL A 54 -32.53 -5.10 7.06
N LEU A 55 -32.17 -4.15 7.93
CA LEU A 55 -31.89 -4.41 9.34
C LEU A 55 -33.08 -5.07 10.04
N GLY A 56 -32.81 -6.13 10.80
CA GLY A 56 -33.81 -6.91 11.53
C GLY A 56 -34.70 -7.78 10.64
N ARG A 57 -34.43 -7.86 9.33
CA ARG A 57 -35.13 -8.78 8.43
C ARG A 57 -34.26 -9.97 8.08
N HIS A 58 -34.91 -11.11 7.87
CA HIS A 58 -34.26 -12.30 7.33
C HIS A 58 -33.73 -12.05 5.91
N MET A 59 -32.53 -12.55 5.58
CA MET A 59 -31.84 -12.38 4.29
C MET A 59 -32.77 -12.61 3.08
N LEU A 60 -33.45 -13.76 3.04
CA LEU A 60 -34.38 -14.11 1.96
C LEU A 60 -35.63 -13.22 1.87
N ARG A 61 -36.00 -12.50 2.94
CA ARG A 61 -37.11 -11.55 2.92
C ARG A 61 -36.65 -10.17 2.46
N ALA A 62 -35.43 -9.77 2.85
CA ALA A 62 -34.81 -8.53 2.38
C ALA A 62 -34.50 -8.62 0.88
N PHE A 63 -34.09 -9.80 0.40
CA PHE A 63 -33.70 -10.04 -1.00
C PHE A 63 -34.40 -11.27 -1.57
N PRO A 64 -35.66 -11.14 -2.05
CA PRO A 64 -36.47 -12.27 -2.52
C PRO A 64 -35.93 -12.96 -3.77
N SER A 65 -35.02 -12.32 -4.50
CA SER A 65 -34.36 -12.87 -5.70
C SER A 65 -33.24 -13.85 -5.37
N ILE A 66 -32.87 -14.02 -4.09
CA ILE A 66 -31.78 -14.89 -3.65
C ILE A 66 -32.33 -16.25 -3.24
N HIS A 67 -31.75 -17.33 -3.78
CA HIS A 67 -32.03 -18.70 -3.34
C HIS A 67 -31.16 -19.10 -2.15
N ALA A 68 -31.74 -19.85 -1.20
CA ALA A 68 -31.10 -20.19 0.06
C ALA A 68 -29.83 -21.04 -0.11
N ASP A 69 -29.82 -21.96 -1.06
CA ASP A 69 -28.69 -22.86 -1.31
C ASP A 69 -27.59 -22.20 -2.17
N ASP A 70 -27.90 -21.07 -2.80
CA ASP A 70 -26.96 -20.30 -3.61
C ASP A 70 -26.34 -19.12 -2.85
N ASN A 71 -26.68 -18.90 -1.57
CA ASN A 71 -26.17 -17.78 -0.79
C ASN A 71 -25.08 -18.21 0.19
N GLU A 72 -23.92 -17.57 0.07
CA GLU A 72 -22.71 -17.88 0.82
C GLU A 72 -22.89 -17.64 2.33
N MET A 73 -23.61 -16.58 2.73
CA MET A 73 -23.89 -16.33 4.15
C MET A 73 -24.79 -17.40 4.76
N LEU A 74 -25.82 -17.86 4.03
CA LEU A 74 -26.71 -18.91 4.51
C LEU A 74 -26.03 -20.29 4.54
N ARG A 75 -25.14 -20.57 3.58
CA ARG A 75 -24.30 -21.78 3.59
C ARG A 75 -23.31 -21.76 4.75
N ALA A 76 -22.66 -20.64 5.01
CA ALA A 76 -21.78 -20.47 6.15
C ALA A 76 -22.56 -20.67 7.48
N LEU A 77 -23.78 -20.15 7.59
CA LEU A 77 -24.64 -20.37 8.76
C LEU A 77 -25.03 -21.85 8.95
N ARG A 78 -25.36 -22.56 7.86
CA ARG A 78 -25.89 -23.93 7.90
C ARG A 78 -24.79 -24.99 8.02
N TYR A 79 -23.69 -24.83 7.30
CA TYR A 79 -22.64 -25.83 7.13
C TYR A 79 -21.31 -25.43 7.76
N GLY A 80 -21.15 -24.17 8.19
CA GLY A 80 -19.87 -23.66 8.69
C GLY A 80 -18.82 -23.49 7.60
N GLU A 81 -19.25 -23.36 6.33
CA GLU A 81 -18.35 -23.16 5.20
C GLU A 81 -17.80 -21.72 5.18
N GLU A 82 -16.50 -21.61 4.93
CA GLU A 82 -15.83 -20.33 4.69
C GLU A 82 -15.66 -20.11 3.19
N SER A 83 -15.85 -18.87 2.76
CA SER A 83 -15.70 -18.46 1.37
C SER A 83 -14.78 -17.26 1.32
N ILE A 84 -13.61 -17.39 0.69
CA ILE A 84 -12.60 -16.32 0.65
C ILE A 84 -12.51 -15.78 -0.78
N ASN A 85 -12.61 -14.46 -0.92
CA ASN A 85 -12.50 -13.75 -2.20
C ASN A 85 -13.40 -14.32 -3.30
N HIS A 86 -14.57 -14.84 -2.92
CA HIS A 86 -15.53 -15.43 -3.85
C HIS A 86 -16.19 -14.34 -4.69
N GLN A 87 -16.32 -14.61 -5.99
CA GLN A 87 -16.83 -13.64 -6.95
C GLN A 87 -18.19 -14.10 -7.48
N LYS A 88 -19.17 -13.20 -7.39
CA LYS A 88 -20.53 -13.43 -7.84
C LYS A 88 -21.08 -12.18 -8.51
N SER A 89 -22.09 -12.36 -9.35
CA SER A 89 -22.86 -11.21 -9.83
C SER A 89 -24.34 -11.41 -9.57
N TYR A 90 -25.00 -10.32 -9.24
CA TYR A 90 -26.43 -10.29 -8.96
C TYR A 90 -27.03 -8.97 -9.47
N TYR A 91 -28.35 -8.95 -9.58
CA TYR A 91 -29.08 -7.74 -9.94
C TYR A 91 -29.62 -7.07 -8.68
N THR A 92 -29.41 -5.76 -8.55
CA THR A 92 -30.07 -4.96 -7.53
C THR A 92 -31.58 -4.89 -7.79
N PRO A 93 -32.39 -4.45 -6.81
CA PRO A 93 -33.82 -4.21 -7.03
C PRO A 93 -34.13 -3.24 -8.18
N SER A 94 -33.22 -2.34 -8.55
CA SER A 94 -33.37 -1.44 -9.70
C SER A 94 -33.11 -2.12 -11.05
N GLY A 95 -32.60 -3.36 -11.05
CA GLY A 95 -32.19 -4.10 -12.25
C GLY A 95 -30.75 -3.84 -12.70
N LYS A 96 -29.92 -3.17 -11.88
CA LYS A 96 -28.50 -2.97 -12.17
C LYS A 96 -27.71 -4.24 -11.83
N LEU A 97 -26.90 -4.71 -12.77
CA LEU A 97 -25.97 -5.82 -12.54
C LEU A 97 -24.77 -5.33 -11.72
N ILE A 98 -24.48 -6.05 -10.63
CA ILE A 98 -23.34 -5.84 -9.75
C ILE A 98 -22.46 -7.08 -9.77
N ASP A 99 -21.16 -6.86 -10.00
CA ASP A 99 -20.10 -7.83 -9.83
C ASP A 99 -19.45 -7.63 -8.48
N TYR A 100 -19.72 -8.54 -7.56
CA TYR A 100 -19.31 -8.44 -6.16
C TYR A 100 -18.31 -9.53 -5.82
N GLN A 101 -17.19 -9.12 -5.21
CA GLN A 101 -16.26 -10.05 -4.60
C GLN A 101 -16.32 -9.92 -3.09
N HIS A 102 -16.51 -11.04 -2.38
CA HIS A 102 -16.67 -11.03 -0.94
C HIS A 102 -15.92 -12.17 -0.26
N THR A 103 -15.70 -11.98 1.04
CA THR A 103 -15.25 -13.00 1.96
C THR A 103 -16.30 -13.17 3.05
N THR A 104 -16.75 -14.39 3.24
CA THR A 104 -17.82 -14.78 4.15
C THR A 104 -17.27 -15.79 5.15
N VAL A 105 -17.40 -15.49 6.44
CA VAL A 105 -16.82 -16.29 7.53
C VAL A 105 -17.87 -16.51 8.62
N PRO A 106 -18.05 -17.74 9.13
CA PRO A 106 -18.89 -18.01 10.29
C PRO A 106 -18.24 -17.48 11.57
N LEU A 107 -19.06 -16.87 12.42
CA LEU A 107 -18.70 -16.44 13.75
C LEU A 107 -19.05 -17.55 14.74
N PHE A 108 -18.11 -17.91 15.61
CA PHE A 108 -18.30 -18.94 16.62
C PHE A 108 -18.31 -18.33 18.02
N ASN A 109 -19.17 -18.86 18.88
CA ASN A 109 -19.16 -18.52 20.30
C ASN A 109 -18.06 -19.29 21.07
N SER A 110 -17.91 -19.00 22.36
CA SER A 110 -16.97 -19.68 23.26
C SER A 110 -17.16 -21.21 23.38
N SER A 111 -18.31 -21.74 22.97
CA SER A 111 -18.60 -23.18 22.94
C SER A 111 -18.38 -23.85 21.57
N GLY A 112 -17.89 -23.10 20.56
CA GLY A 112 -17.66 -23.60 19.21
C GLY A 112 -18.91 -23.71 18.34
N LYS A 113 -20.05 -23.13 18.76
CA LYS A 113 -21.29 -23.10 17.97
C LYS A 113 -21.33 -21.82 17.13
N ILE A 114 -21.81 -21.92 15.89
CA ILE A 114 -22.03 -20.76 15.01
C ILE A 114 -23.07 -19.83 15.66
N MET A 115 -22.67 -18.58 15.90
CA MET A 115 -23.51 -17.52 16.47
C MET A 115 -24.00 -16.53 15.41
N GLY A 116 -23.33 -16.47 14.27
CA GLY A 116 -23.66 -15.58 13.15
C GLY A 116 -22.69 -15.77 12.01
N VAL A 117 -22.83 -14.96 10.98
CA VAL A 117 -21.91 -14.92 9.83
C VAL A 117 -21.60 -13.47 9.51
N ILE A 118 -20.35 -13.22 9.15
CA ILE A 118 -19.87 -11.92 8.70
C ILE A 118 -19.49 -12.00 7.22
N GLU A 119 -19.83 -10.96 6.48
CA GLU A 119 -19.44 -10.79 5.08
C GLU A 119 -18.88 -9.39 4.85
N SER A 120 -17.76 -9.34 4.14
CA SER A 120 -17.15 -8.11 3.66
C SER A 120 -16.75 -8.30 2.20
N GLY A 121 -16.95 -7.28 1.38
CA GLY A 121 -16.63 -7.38 -0.03
C GLY A 121 -16.45 -6.05 -0.73
N GLN A 122 -16.34 -6.09 -2.06
CA GLN A 122 -16.04 -4.94 -2.91
C GLN A 122 -16.78 -5.02 -4.25
N ASP A 123 -17.23 -3.86 -4.76
CA ASP A 123 -17.83 -3.70 -6.08
C ASP A 123 -16.78 -3.68 -7.19
N LEU A 124 -16.68 -4.78 -7.93
CA LEU A 124 -15.79 -4.90 -9.09
C LEU A 124 -16.38 -4.29 -10.36
N SER A 125 -17.67 -3.93 -10.38
CA SER A 125 -18.37 -3.40 -11.56
C SER A 125 -17.80 -2.05 -11.99
N ARG A 126 -17.47 -1.17 -11.02
CA ARG A 126 -16.82 0.13 -11.29
C ARG A 126 -15.46 -0.08 -11.96
N PHE A 127 -14.68 -1.02 -11.44
CA PHE A 127 -13.37 -1.32 -11.98
C PHE A 127 -13.47 -1.88 -13.40
N ARG A 128 -14.42 -2.80 -13.66
CA ARG A 128 -14.67 -3.31 -15.02
C ARG A 128 -15.12 -2.24 -16.00
N LYS A 129 -15.98 -1.31 -15.58
CA LYS A 129 -16.37 -0.15 -16.42
C LYS A 129 -15.15 0.69 -16.79
N LEU A 130 -14.30 1.00 -15.81
CA LEU A 130 -13.07 1.74 -16.03
C LEU A 130 -12.12 0.97 -16.96
N GLN A 131 -11.97 -0.34 -16.77
CA GLN A 131 -11.17 -1.18 -17.66
C GLN A 131 -11.69 -1.23 -19.08
N ARG A 132 -13.02 -1.28 -19.29
CA ARG A 132 -13.60 -1.21 -20.64
C ARG A 132 -13.27 0.12 -21.31
N HIS A 133 -13.44 1.22 -20.59
CA HIS A 133 -13.09 2.54 -21.12
C HIS A 133 -11.60 2.63 -21.45
N LEU A 134 -10.72 2.14 -20.56
CA LEU A 134 -9.29 2.08 -20.81
C LEU A 134 -8.94 1.18 -22.00
N SER A 135 -9.57 0.01 -22.13
CA SER A 135 -9.34 -0.91 -23.26
C SER A 135 -9.73 -0.28 -24.60
N VAL A 136 -10.91 0.37 -24.68
CA VAL A 136 -11.37 1.07 -25.89
C VAL A 136 -10.50 2.30 -26.19
N LEU A 137 -10.10 3.04 -25.16
CA LEU A 137 -9.22 4.19 -25.32
C LEU A 137 -7.83 3.74 -25.80
N ASN A 138 -7.29 2.70 -25.20
CA ASN A 138 -6.03 2.08 -25.57
C ASN A 138 -6.06 1.57 -27.02
N GLU A 139 -7.13 0.89 -27.44
CA GLU A 139 -7.29 0.47 -28.84
C GLU A 139 -7.23 1.66 -29.81
N LYS A 140 -7.79 2.82 -29.43
CA LYS A 140 -7.72 4.06 -30.22
C LYS A 140 -6.35 4.75 -30.13
N LEU A 141 -5.71 4.76 -28.98
CA LEU A 141 -4.41 5.40 -28.75
C LEU A 141 -3.28 4.62 -29.43
N PHE A 142 -3.31 3.29 -29.38
CA PHE A 142 -2.34 2.42 -30.06
C PHE A 142 -2.49 2.43 -31.59
N SER A 143 -3.54 3.06 -32.12
CA SER A 143 -3.73 3.31 -33.55
C SER A 143 -3.19 4.66 -34.03
N ARG A 144 -2.73 5.54 -33.12
CA ARG A 144 -2.11 6.84 -33.44
C ARG A 144 -0.63 6.85 -33.08
N ASP A 145 0.13 7.55 -33.91
CA ASP A 145 1.59 7.56 -33.98
C ASP A 145 2.35 7.69 -32.67
N ALA A 146 3.56 7.11 -32.69
CA ALA A 146 4.60 7.21 -31.69
C ALA A 146 4.85 8.68 -31.30
N GLY A 147 4.46 9.03 -30.08
CA GLY A 147 4.78 10.33 -29.47
C GLY A 147 6.29 10.52 -29.27
N GLU A 148 6.66 11.73 -28.84
CA GLU A 148 8.04 12.08 -28.48
C GLU A 148 8.64 11.05 -27.52
N GLN A 149 9.80 10.53 -27.92
CA GLN A 149 10.45 9.40 -27.27
C GLN A 149 11.25 9.92 -26.07
N PRO A 150 11.07 9.35 -24.87
CA PRO A 150 11.86 9.76 -23.73
C PRO A 150 13.31 9.28 -23.92
N GLU A 151 14.24 10.23 -24.00
CA GLU A 151 15.67 9.97 -24.12
C GLU A 151 16.23 9.43 -22.79
N ILE A 152 17.07 8.40 -22.85
CA ILE A 152 17.80 7.90 -21.68
C ILE A 152 19.07 8.72 -21.54
N ILE A 153 19.12 9.54 -20.50
CA ILE A 153 20.30 10.33 -20.16
C ILE A 153 21.20 9.46 -19.31
N HIS A 154 22.44 9.31 -19.74
CA HIS A 154 23.47 8.58 -19.01
C HIS A 154 24.85 9.17 -19.31
N ASP A 155 25.74 9.10 -18.33
CA ASP A 155 27.16 9.46 -18.45
C ASP A 155 28.07 8.41 -17.77
N SER A 156 27.51 7.36 -17.15
CA SER A 156 28.31 6.29 -16.52
C SER A 156 28.60 5.15 -17.49
N GLU A 157 29.79 4.56 -17.34
CA GLU A 157 30.15 3.31 -18.04
C GLU A 157 29.18 2.17 -17.69
N ALA A 158 28.70 2.12 -16.44
CA ALA A 158 27.77 1.10 -15.98
C ALA A 158 26.45 1.13 -16.78
N MET A 159 25.87 2.31 -17.01
CA MET A 159 24.68 2.43 -17.85
C MET A 159 24.96 2.24 -19.33
N GLN A 160 26.14 2.62 -19.83
CA GLN A 160 26.53 2.31 -21.21
C GLN A 160 26.53 0.80 -21.45
N GLN A 161 27.11 0.01 -20.54
CA GLN A 161 27.11 -1.45 -20.63
C GLN A 161 25.68 -2.03 -20.60
N VAL A 162 24.79 -1.45 -19.80
CA VAL A 162 23.36 -1.80 -19.75
C VAL A 162 22.68 -1.54 -21.09
N LEU A 163 22.89 -0.37 -21.68
CA LEU A 163 22.31 0.01 -22.98
C LEU A 163 22.85 -0.83 -24.13
N ASP A 164 24.15 -1.11 -24.15
CA ASP A 164 24.77 -1.98 -25.17
C ASP A 164 24.19 -3.39 -25.12
N ARG A 165 23.99 -3.93 -23.90
CA ARG A 165 23.33 -5.23 -23.70
C ARG A 165 21.88 -5.18 -24.14
N ALA A 166 21.14 -4.13 -23.75
CA ALA A 166 19.75 -3.93 -24.14
C ALA A 166 19.60 -3.82 -25.67
N ALA A 167 20.51 -3.13 -26.36
CA ALA A 167 20.52 -2.99 -27.82
C ALA A 167 20.77 -4.33 -28.53
N ARG A 168 21.71 -5.15 -28.04
CA ARG A 168 21.93 -6.51 -28.55
C ARG A 168 20.70 -7.39 -28.38
N LEU A 169 20.05 -7.33 -27.21
CA LEU A 169 18.81 -8.05 -26.95
C LEU A 169 17.67 -7.54 -27.83
N ALA A 170 17.59 -6.22 -28.06
CA ALA A 170 16.55 -5.58 -28.86
C ALA A 170 16.49 -6.12 -30.29
N ALA A 171 17.64 -6.44 -30.90
CA ALA A 171 17.74 -7.02 -32.23
C ALA A 171 17.13 -8.45 -32.35
N SER A 172 16.93 -9.15 -31.22
CA SER A 172 16.40 -10.50 -31.18
C SER A 172 14.90 -10.54 -30.80
N HIS A 173 14.29 -11.73 -30.89
CA HIS A 173 12.91 -11.98 -30.46
C HIS A 173 12.79 -12.56 -29.04
N VAL A 174 13.90 -12.68 -28.32
CA VAL A 174 13.88 -13.26 -26.97
C VAL A 174 13.13 -12.35 -25.99
N PRO A 175 12.47 -12.93 -24.97
CA PRO A 175 11.95 -12.16 -23.85
C PRO A 175 13.08 -11.39 -23.16
N VAL A 176 12.79 -10.19 -22.65
CA VAL A 176 13.75 -9.37 -21.92
C VAL A 176 13.24 -9.16 -20.50
N MET A 177 14.12 -9.34 -19.52
CA MET A 177 13.79 -9.14 -18.11
C MET A 177 14.65 -8.03 -17.51
N VAL A 178 14.02 -6.96 -17.06
CA VAL A 178 14.69 -5.78 -16.50
C VAL A 178 14.59 -5.82 -14.98
N ILE A 179 15.72 -5.97 -14.30
CA ILE A 179 15.79 -5.95 -12.84
C ILE A 179 16.38 -4.62 -12.41
N GLY A 180 15.77 -3.96 -11.44
CA GLY A 180 16.34 -2.76 -10.83
C GLY A 180 15.42 -2.18 -9.78
N GLU A 181 16.00 -1.48 -8.81
CA GLU A 181 15.24 -0.84 -7.73
C GLU A 181 14.14 0.11 -8.27
N THR A 182 13.17 0.41 -7.42
CA THR A 182 12.12 1.38 -7.75
C THR A 182 12.75 2.75 -8.07
N GLY A 183 12.29 3.39 -9.15
CA GLY A 183 12.78 4.70 -9.57
C GLY A 183 14.08 4.69 -10.39
N THR A 184 14.60 3.54 -10.83
CA THR A 184 15.82 3.44 -11.67
C THR A 184 15.62 3.72 -13.16
N GLY A 185 14.37 3.72 -13.64
CA GLY A 185 14.04 3.95 -15.06
C GLY A 185 13.75 2.68 -15.88
N LYS A 186 13.24 1.60 -15.27
CA LYS A 186 12.94 0.32 -15.95
C LYS A 186 12.03 0.47 -17.18
N GLU A 187 11.02 1.33 -17.10
CA GLU A 187 10.10 1.60 -18.22
C GLU A 187 10.82 2.28 -19.40
N LEU A 188 11.78 3.17 -19.14
CA LEU A 188 12.59 3.79 -20.19
C LEU A 188 13.43 2.74 -20.92
N LEU A 189 14.03 1.81 -20.18
CA LEU A 189 14.79 0.71 -20.78
C LEU A 189 13.91 -0.24 -21.58
N ALA A 190 12.68 -0.52 -21.13
CA ALA A 190 11.72 -1.32 -21.87
C ALA A 190 11.33 -0.66 -23.20
N ASN A 191 11.06 0.65 -23.19
CA ASN A 191 10.82 1.45 -24.39
C ASN A 191 12.05 1.43 -25.32
N PHE A 192 13.26 1.61 -24.77
CA PHE A 192 14.50 1.53 -25.54
C PHE A 192 14.63 0.19 -26.27
N VAL A 193 14.39 -0.93 -25.59
CA VAL A 193 14.43 -2.27 -26.19
C VAL A 193 13.38 -2.44 -27.29
N HIS A 194 12.17 -1.91 -27.12
CA HIS A 194 11.15 -1.96 -28.16
C HIS A 194 11.55 -1.14 -29.39
N ASN A 195 12.02 0.09 -29.18
CA ASN A 195 12.39 1.04 -30.23
C ASN A 195 13.61 0.58 -31.07
N HIS A 196 14.51 -0.18 -30.47
CA HIS A 196 15.67 -0.76 -31.14
C HIS A 196 15.39 -2.16 -31.70
N SER A 197 14.14 -2.61 -31.71
CA SER A 197 13.75 -3.92 -32.23
C SER A 197 13.12 -3.86 -33.63
N PRO A 198 13.04 -5.00 -34.34
CA PRO A 198 12.26 -5.10 -35.58
C PRO A 198 10.76 -4.73 -35.41
N ARG A 199 10.27 -4.67 -34.16
CA ARG A 199 8.88 -4.34 -33.82
C ARG A 199 8.66 -2.88 -33.43
N ARG A 200 9.63 -1.99 -33.64
CA ARG A 200 9.55 -0.56 -33.25
C ARG A 200 8.36 0.24 -33.83
N HIS A 201 7.77 -0.23 -34.92
CA HIS A 201 6.58 0.38 -35.55
C HIS A 201 5.28 -0.41 -35.23
N LYS A 202 5.36 -1.35 -34.29
CA LYS A 202 4.24 -2.19 -33.84
C LYS A 202 3.80 -1.72 -32.45
N PRO A 203 2.60 -2.14 -31.98
CA PRO A 203 2.11 -1.70 -30.68
C PRO A 203 3.07 -2.04 -29.54
N PHE A 204 3.31 -1.07 -28.66
CA PHE A 204 3.92 -1.26 -27.36
C PHE A 204 2.85 -1.08 -26.29
N ILE A 205 2.46 -2.17 -25.64
CA ILE A 205 1.45 -2.14 -24.57
C ILE A 205 2.16 -2.32 -23.24
N ALA A 206 2.05 -1.31 -22.36
CA ALA A 206 2.55 -1.38 -21.00
C ALA A 206 1.42 -1.74 -20.03
N LEU A 207 1.69 -2.68 -19.13
CA LEU A 207 0.82 -3.06 -18.03
C LEU A 207 1.62 -3.02 -16.72
N ASN A 208 1.22 -2.14 -15.82
CA ASN A 208 1.68 -2.20 -14.43
C ASN A 208 0.84 -3.24 -13.67
N CYS A 209 1.49 -4.32 -13.24
CA CYS A 209 0.81 -5.43 -12.57
C CYS A 209 0.42 -5.12 -11.12
N GLY A 210 1.13 -4.22 -10.43
CA GLY A 210 0.81 -3.78 -9.08
C GLY A 210 -0.35 -2.80 -9.00
N ALA A 211 -0.70 -2.14 -10.11
CA ALA A 211 -1.79 -1.16 -10.15
C ALA A 211 -3.20 -1.80 -10.28
N LEU A 212 -3.29 -3.10 -10.57
CA LEU A 212 -4.57 -3.79 -10.75
C LEU A 212 -4.86 -4.75 -9.59
N PRO A 213 -6.12 -4.89 -9.16
CA PRO A 213 -6.54 -5.98 -8.30
C PRO A 213 -6.16 -7.33 -8.91
N VAL A 214 -5.67 -8.22 -8.06
CA VAL A 214 -5.29 -9.61 -8.39
C VAL A 214 -6.38 -10.34 -9.18
N THR A 215 -7.65 -10.05 -8.92
CA THR A 215 -8.79 -10.70 -9.57
C THR A 215 -9.06 -10.22 -10.99
N LEU A 216 -8.52 -9.07 -11.37
CA LEU A 216 -8.75 -8.47 -12.67
C LEU A 216 -7.54 -8.56 -13.59
N ILE A 217 -6.35 -8.79 -13.04
CA ILE A 217 -5.13 -8.91 -13.84
C ILE A 217 -5.23 -10.02 -14.87
N GLU A 218 -5.82 -11.16 -14.51
CA GLU A 218 -6.03 -12.27 -15.44
C GLU A 218 -6.96 -11.85 -16.59
N SER A 219 -8.13 -11.30 -16.27
CA SER A 219 -9.09 -10.85 -17.28
C SER A 219 -8.52 -9.75 -18.19
N THR A 220 -7.61 -8.93 -17.68
CA THR A 220 -6.94 -7.85 -18.42
C THR A 220 -5.92 -8.41 -19.40
N LEU A 221 -5.10 -9.37 -18.95
CA LEU A 221 -4.08 -10.01 -19.77
C LEU A 221 -4.70 -10.88 -20.88
N PHE A 222 -5.63 -11.74 -20.50
CA PHE A 222 -6.15 -12.81 -21.37
C PHE A 222 -7.48 -12.47 -22.06
N GLY A 223 -8.23 -11.49 -21.56
CA GLY A 223 -9.59 -11.19 -22.01
C GLY A 223 -10.62 -12.15 -21.45
N THR A 224 -11.90 -11.85 -21.65
CA THR A 224 -13.02 -12.63 -21.11
C THR A 224 -13.99 -13.06 -22.21
N VAL A 225 -14.67 -14.20 -22.01
CA VAL A 225 -15.81 -14.62 -22.84
C VAL A 225 -17.10 -14.41 -22.07
N LYS A 226 -18.16 -14.02 -22.77
CA LYS A 226 -19.50 -13.92 -22.18
C LYS A 226 -19.91 -15.25 -21.55
N GLY A 227 -20.30 -15.24 -20.28
CA GLY A 227 -20.67 -16.44 -19.53
C GLY A 227 -19.49 -17.25 -18.98
N GLY A 228 -18.25 -16.77 -19.11
CA GLY A 228 -17.08 -17.40 -18.50
C GLY A 228 -17.07 -17.34 -16.96
N PHE A 229 -17.74 -16.34 -16.41
CA PHE A 229 -18.13 -16.19 -15.00
C PHE A 229 -19.35 -15.24 -14.97
N THR A 230 -19.99 -15.07 -13.81
CA THR A 230 -21.18 -14.22 -13.70
C THR A 230 -20.85 -12.77 -14.05
N GLY A 231 -21.66 -12.13 -14.90
CA GLY A 231 -21.39 -10.78 -15.41
C GLY A 231 -20.22 -10.65 -16.38
N ALA A 232 -19.59 -11.75 -16.81
CA ALA A 232 -18.56 -11.70 -17.84
C ALA A 232 -19.16 -11.21 -19.17
N GLU A 233 -18.55 -10.18 -19.74
CA GLU A 233 -18.77 -9.74 -21.13
C GLU A 233 -17.67 -10.33 -22.03
N ASN A 234 -17.84 -10.22 -23.35
CA ASN A 234 -16.77 -10.58 -24.28
C ASN A 234 -15.79 -9.40 -24.41
N THR A 235 -14.56 -9.56 -23.92
CA THR A 235 -13.53 -8.52 -23.97
C THR A 235 -12.23 -9.08 -24.57
N ARG A 236 -11.43 -8.21 -25.18
CA ARG A 236 -10.11 -8.57 -25.71
C ARG A 236 -9.07 -8.35 -24.61
N GLY A 237 -8.17 -9.31 -24.45
CA GLY A 237 -7.04 -9.19 -23.52
C GLY A 237 -5.88 -8.40 -24.12
N TYR A 238 -4.95 -7.95 -23.28
CA TYR A 238 -3.72 -7.29 -23.71
C TYR A 238 -2.85 -8.19 -24.59
N LEU A 239 -2.91 -9.51 -24.43
CA LEU A 239 -2.26 -10.44 -25.35
C LEU A 239 -2.83 -10.34 -26.78
N GLU A 240 -4.13 -10.15 -26.94
CA GLU A 240 -4.72 -9.94 -28.27
C GLU A 240 -4.36 -8.57 -28.84
N LEU A 241 -4.38 -7.53 -28.00
CA LEU A 241 -4.11 -6.15 -28.41
C LEU A 241 -2.63 -5.96 -28.79
N ALA A 242 -1.70 -6.65 -28.12
CA ALA A 242 -0.27 -6.57 -28.39
C ALA A 242 0.19 -7.52 -29.52
N HIS A 243 -0.75 -8.16 -30.23
CA HIS A 243 -0.42 -9.07 -31.34
C HIS A 243 0.45 -8.38 -32.40
N GLY A 244 1.58 -9.01 -32.74
CA GLY A 244 2.58 -8.48 -33.67
C GLY A 244 3.52 -7.43 -33.05
N GLY A 245 3.31 -7.03 -31.80
CA GLY A 245 4.06 -5.99 -31.09
C GLY A 245 4.81 -6.51 -29.86
N THR A 246 4.84 -5.66 -28.84
CA THR A 246 5.51 -5.89 -27.55
C THR A 246 4.55 -5.66 -26.40
N LEU A 247 4.56 -6.56 -25.42
CA LEU A 247 3.88 -6.40 -24.14
C LEU A 247 4.92 -6.20 -23.05
N PHE A 248 4.87 -5.05 -22.39
CA PHE A 248 5.67 -4.73 -21.22
C PHE A 248 4.88 -5.00 -19.93
N LEU A 249 5.42 -5.85 -19.07
CA LEU A 249 4.87 -6.22 -17.77
C LEU A 249 5.73 -5.57 -16.68
N ASP A 250 5.31 -4.41 -16.19
CA ASP A 250 5.97 -3.77 -15.05
C ASP A 250 5.50 -4.41 -13.74
N GLU A 251 6.40 -4.48 -12.77
CA GLU A 251 6.20 -5.14 -11.48
C GLU A 251 5.70 -6.59 -11.63
N LEU A 252 6.37 -7.41 -12.46
CA LEU A 252 6.04 -8.83 -12.64
C LEU A 252 5.93 -9.59 -11.30
N ASN A 253 6.67 -9.14 -10.29
CA ASN A 253 6.64 -9.66 -8.93
C ASN A 253 5.30 -9.47 -8.19
N ALA A 254 4.41 -8.62 -8.69
CA ALA A 254 3.04 -8.44 -8.19
C ALA A 254 2.06 -9.47 -8.78
N LEU A 255 2.47 -10.26 -9.79
CA LEU A 255 1.57 -11.24 -10.40
C LEU A 255 1.26 -12.41 -9.46
N PRO A 256 -0.01 -12.83 -9.36
CA PRO A 256 -0.39 -14.07 -8.69
C PRO A 256 0.27 -15.29 -9.34
N VAL A 257 0.65 -16.28 -8.54
CA VAL A 257 1.33 -17.51 -9.00
C VAL A 257 0.49 -18.28 -10.04
N ASP A 258 -0.83 -18.25 -9.93
CA ASP A 258 -1.74 -18.89 -10.90
C ASP A 258 -1.68 -18.22 -12.28
N VAL A 259 -1.55 -16.90 -12.30
CA VAL A 259 -1.42 -16.11 -13.53
C VAL A 259 -0.03 -16.31 -14.15
N GLN A 260 1.02 -16.42 -13.32
CA GLN A 260 2.38 -16.73 -13.76
C GLN A 260 2.42 -18.04 -14.58
N GLY A 261 1.69 -19.09 -14.15
CA GLY A 261 1.59 -20.34 -14.90
C GLY A 261 0.97 -20.18 -16.30
N LYS A 262 -0.02 -19.30 -16.44
CA LYS A 262 -0.66 -19.00 -17.74
C LYS A 262 0.28 -18.20 -18.65
N ILE A 263 1.06 -17.26 -18.11
CA ILE A 263 2.10 -16.53 -18.85
C ILE A 263 3.19 -17.48 -19.33
N LEU A 264 3.65 -18.41 -18.47
CA LEU A 264 4.63 -19.43 -18.86
C LEU A 264 4.14 -20.23 -20.07
N ARG A 265 2.90 -20.73 -20.02
CA ARG A 265 2.30 -21.45 -21.15
C ARG A 265 2.29 -20.62 -22.42
N PHE A 266 1.93 -19.33 -22.32
CA PHE A 266 1.98 -18.43 -23.46
C PHE A 266 3.41 -18.22 -24.01
N LEU A 267 4.42 -18.09 -23.14
CA LEU A 267 5.82 -17.96 -23.54
C LEU A 267 6.38 -19.21 -24.24
N GLN A 268 5.83 -20.39 -23.93
CA GLN A 268 6.21 -21.66 -24.54
C GLN A 268 5.47 -21.90 -25.86
N GLU A 269 4.14 -21.81 -25.86
CA GLU A 269 3.28 -22.25 -26.95
C GLU A 269 2.81 -21.13 -27.87
N LYS A 270 2.98 -19.86 -27.47
CA LYS A 270 2.37 -18.66 -28.11
C LYS A 270 0.85 -18.75 -28.23
N THR A 271 0.23 -19.59 -27.41
CA THR A 271 -1.22 -19.78 -27.33
C THR A 271 -1.74 -19.43 -25.94
N PHE A 272 -3.02 -19.04 -25.88
CA PHE A 272 -3.72 -18.74 -24.66
C PHE A 272 -5.24 -18.92 -24.82
N TRP A 273 -5.95 -18.93 -23.69
CA TRP A 273 -7.40 -18.95 -23.64
C TRP A 273 -7.88 -17.69 -22.94
N LYS A 274 -9.01 -17.17 -23.42
CA LYS A 274 -9.76 -16.17 -22.65
C LYS A 274 -10.29 -16.80 -21.37
N VAL A 275 -10.48 -15.99 -20.33
CA VAL A 275 -11.10 -16.43 -19.09
C VAL A 275 -12.52 -16.96 -19.39
N GLY A 276 -12.73 -18.23 -19.02
CA GLY A 276 -13.98 -18.98 -19.28
C GLY A 276 -14.24 -19.32 -20.75
N GLY A 277 -13.27 -19.12 -21.63
CA GLY A 277 -13.33 -19.54 -23.03
C GLY A 277 -12.68 -20.91 -23.26
N SER A 278 -13.26 -21.71 -24.15
CA SER A 278 -12.69 -22.99 -24.58
C SER A 278 -11.86 -22.90 -25.86
N LYS A 279 -11.96 -21.78 -26.59
CA LYS A 279 -11.23 -21.56 -27.84
C LYS A 279 -9.79 -21.11 -27.57
N GLU A 280 -8.84 -21.89 -28.09
CA GLU A 280 -7.43 -21.51 -28.11
C GLU A 280 -7.19 -20.37 -29.10
N LEU A 281 -6.44 -19.36 -28.67
CA LEU A 281 -6.03 -18.21 -29.46
C LEU A 281 -4.51 -18.19 -29.57
N LYS A 282 -4.00 -17.70 -30.71
CA LYS A 282 -2.55 -17.54 -30.96
C LYS A 282 -2.20 -16.07 -31.02
N ALA A 283 -1.09 -15.68 -30.38
CA ALA A 283 -0.55 -14.35 -30.55
C ALA A 283 0.99 -14.34 -30.60
N ASP A 284 1.54 -13.63 -31.58
CA ASP A 284 2.97 -13.39 -31.67
C ASP A 284 3.33 -12.07 -30.98
N ILE A 285 3.82 -12.17 -29.74
CA ILE A 285 4.15 -11.02 -28.91
C ILE A 285 5.53 -11.23 -28.31
N ARG A 286 6.29 -10.12 -28.24
CA ARG A 286 7.53 -10.05 -27.50
C ARG A 286 7.20 -9.59 -26.08
N ILE A 287 7.64 -10.35 -25.08
CA ILE A 287 7.46 -9.96 -23.69
C ILE A 287 8.71 -9.22 -23.21
N ILE A 288 8.50 -8.06 -22.59
CA ILE A 288 9.48 -7.41 -21.74
C ILE A 288 8.88 -7.41 -20.33
N ALA A 289 9.61 -7.88 -19.32
CA ALA A 289 9.15 -7.89 -17.94
C ALA A 289 10.09 -7.06 -17.07
N ALA A 290 9.58 -6.43 -16.03
CA ALA A 290 10.37 -5.68 -15.06
C ALA A 290 10.06 -6.09 -13.62
N MET A 291 11.08 -6.09 -12.77
CA MET A 291 10.98 -6.41 -11.34
C MET A 291 11.87 -5.47 -10.52
N ASN A 292 11.45 -5.22 -9.27
CA ASN A 292 12.21 -4.41 -8.30
C ASN A 292 12.78 -5.20 -7.12
N GLU A 293 12.45 -6.49 -7.02
CA GLU A 293 12.97 -7.42 -6.02
C GLU A 293 13.93 -8.43 -6.68
N SER A 294 14.79 -9.04 -5.87
CA SER A 294 15.66 -10.15 -6.28
C SER A 294 14.83 -11.37 -6.70
N PRO A 295 14.95 -11.88 -7.94
CA PRO A 295 14.21 -13.06 -8.38
C PRO A 295 14.52 -14.31 -7.55
N PHE A 296 15.76 -14.47 -7.10
CA PHE A 296 16.18 -15.62 -6.29
C PHE A 296 15.50 -15.64 -4.93
N ASP A 297 15.36 -14.48 -4.29
CA ASP A 297 14.67 -14.39 -2.99
C ASP A 297 13.18 -14.62 -3.14
N MET A 298 12.59 -14.13 -4.24
CA MET A 298 11.19 -14.40 -4.57
C MET A 298 10.89 -15.87 -4.85
N ILE A 299 11.79 -16.58 -5.52
CA ILE A 299 11.67 -18.03 -5.75
C ILE A 299 11.73 -18.77 -4.41
N ARG A 300 12.68 -18.41 -3.52
CA ARG A 300 12.76 -18.99 -2.17
C ARG A 300 11.48 -18.78 -1.37
N GLN A 301 10.84 -17.62 -1.53
CA GLN A 301 9.57 -17.27 -0.88
C GLN A 301 8.34 -17.86 -1.59
N LYS A 302 8.51 -18.65 -2.67
CA LYS A 302 7.41 -19.19 -3.51
C LYS A 302 6.48 -18.11 -4.10
N ARG A 303 6.97 -16.87 -4.22
CA ARG A 303 6.24 -15.76 -4.86
C ARG A 303 6.48 -15.69 -6.37
N LEU A 304 7.56 -16.31 -6.85
CA LEU A 304 7.88 -16.43 -8.26
C LEU A 304 8.11 -17.90 -8.61
N ARG A 305 7.55 -18.36 -9.73
CA ARG A 305 7.84 -19.69 -10.26
C ARG A 305 9.23 -19.72 -10.90
N ASP A 306 9.99 -20.76 -10.57
CA ASP A 306 11.32 -21.02 -11.13
C ASP A 306 11.27 -21.25 -12.64
N ASP A 307 10.32 -22.04 -13.12
CA ASP A 307 10.11 -22.31 -14.55
C ASP A 307 9.83 -21.05 -15.39
N LEU A 308 9.03 -20.12 -14.87
CA LEU A 308 8.78 -18.81 -15.48
C LEU A 308 10.06 -17.96 -15.50
N PHE A 309 10.78 -17.90 -14.37
CA PHE A 309 12.02 -17.15 -14.27
C PHE A 309 13.05 -17.62 -15.30
N TYR A 310 13.32 -18.93 -15.39
CA TYR A 310 14.30 -19.47 -16.33
C TYR A 310 13.93 -19.19 -17.80
N ARG A 311 12.64 -19.07 -18.12
CA ARG A 311 12.20 -18.70 -19.47
C ARG A 311 12.43 -17.23 -19.80
N LEU A 312 12.43 -16.36 -18.80
CA LEU A 312 12.63 -14.91 -18.91
C LEU A 312 14.09 -14.48 -18.72
N GLU A 313 14.89 -15.24 -17.96
CA GLU A 313 16.28 -14.93 -17.59
C GLU A 313 17.21 -14.80 -18.81
N ILE A 314 16.87 -15.46 -19.93
CA ILE A 314 17.66 -15.44 -21.18
C ILE A 314 18.02 -14.01 -21.62
N GLY A 315 17.07 -13.07 -21.49
CA GLY A 315 17.26 -11.66 -21.81
C GLY A 315 17.37 -10.76 -20.57
N MET A 316 17.94 -11.25 -19.47
CA MET A 316 18.05 -10.46 -18.24
C MET A 316 19.00 -9.26 -18.41
N VAL A 317 18.60 -8.10 -17.92
CA VAL A 317 19.38 -6.86 -17.83
C VAL A 317 19.16 -6.26 -16.45
N VAL A 318 20.24 -5.92 -15.76
CA VAL A 318 20.18 -5.33 -14.42
C VAL A 318 20.54 -3.85 -14.51
N ILE A 319 19.68 -2.98 -14.01
CA ILE A 319 19.92 -1.54 -13.92
C ILE A 319 20.54 -1.26 -12.54
N PRO A 320 21.76 -0.71 -12.47
CA PRO A 320 22.37 -0.36 -11.21
C PRO A 320 21.62 0.79 -10.52
N PRO A 321 21.54 0.77 -9.18
CA PRO A 321 20.98 1.88 -8.42
C PRO A 321 21.82 3.14 -8.60
N LEU A 322 21.22 4.32 -8.41
CA LEU A 322 21.84 5.61 -8.67
C LEU A 322 23.14 5.82 -7.84
N ARG A 323 23.22 5.27 -6.63
CA ARG A 323 24.42 5.27 -5.78
C ARG A 323 25.64 4.57 -6.39
N GLU A 324 25.44 3.62 -7.30
CA GLU A 324 26.51 2.91 -8.01
C GLU A 324 26.91 3.61 -9.33
N ARG A 325 26.18 4.65 -9.73
CA ARG A 325 26.43 5.46 -10.95
C ARG A 325 26.46 6.95 -10.63
N LYS A 326 27.32 7.32 -9.68
CA LYS A 326 27.42 8.69 -9.14
C LYS A 326 27.71 9.75 -10.21
N ASP A 327 28.43 9.39 -11.26
CA ASP A 327 28.77 10.28 -12.37
C ASP A 327 27.53 10.80 -13.12
N GLU A 328 26.39 10.12 -13.01
CA GLU A 328 25.13 10.54 -13.62
C GLU A 328 24.31 11.52 -12.77
N ILE A 329 24.58 11.62 -11.47
CA ILE A 329 23.74 12.38 -10.54
C ILE A 329 23.69 13.86 -10.96
N ILE A 330 24.84 14.46 -11.26
CA ILE A 330 24.92 15.88 -11.64
C ILE A 330 24.30 16.13 -13.04
N PRO A 331 24.65 15.38 -14.10
CA PRO A 331 23.98 15.48 -15.39
C PRO A 331 22.45 15.34 -15.30
N LEU A 332 21.95 14.33 -14.57
CA LEU A 332 20.51 14.12 -14.38
C LEU A 332 19.86 15.28 -13.62
N ALA A 333 20.49 15.76 -12.55
CA ALA A 333 19.99 16.91 -11.78
C ALA A 333 19.87 18.16 -12.65
N ARG A 334 20.89 18.44 -13.49
CA ARG A 334 20.87 19.56 -14.44
C ARG A 334 19.77 19.39 -15.48
N HIS A 335 19.58 18.18 -15.99
CA HIS A 335 18.48 17.89 -16.91
C HIS A 335 17.12 18.16 -16.28
N PHE A 336 16.85 17.64 -15.08
CA PHE A 336 15.57 17.89 -14.40
C PHE A 336 15.36 19.38 -14.11
N MET A 337 16.42 20.09 -13.74
CA MET A 337 16.34 21.53 -13.56
C MET A 337 15.94 22.25 -14.86
N ALA A 338 16.59 21.95 -15.98
CA ALA A 338 16.23 22.52 -17.28
C ALA A 338 14.81 22.15 -17.71
N LYS A 339 14.43 20.86 -17.56
CA LYS A 339 13.10 20.33 -17.88
C LYS A 339 11.98 21.07 -17.14
N HIS A 340 12.17 21.35 -15.85
CA HIS A 340 11.14 21.96 -15.01
C HIS A 340 11.21 23.51 -14.97
N GLN A 341 12.32 24.11 -15.39
CA GLN A 341 12.44 25.56 -15.58
C GLN A 341 11.94 26.05 -16.94
N ALA A 342 11.93 25.20 -17.98
CA ALA A 342 11.45 25.55 -19.32
C ALA A 342 10.01 26.09 -19.34
N ASN A 343 9.16 25.65 -18.39
CA ASN A 343 7.79 26.15 -18.24
C ASN A 343 7.70 27.52 -17.55
N SER A 344 8.82 28.07 -17.05
CA SER A 344 8.84 29.25 -16.17
C SER A 344 9.61 30.46 -16.73
N ASN A 345 10.14 30.42 -17.97
CA ASN A 345 10.90 31.53 -18.58
C ASN A 345 12.10 32.02 -17.73
N LYS A 346 12.71 31.13 -16.93
CA LYS A 346 13.88 31.46 -16.09
C LYS A 346 15.15 30.87 -16.69
N ASP A 347 16.25 31.60 -16.60
CA ASP A 347 17.57 31.14 -17.02
C ASP A 347 17.95 29.85 -16.28
N VAL A 348 18.64 28.93 -16.98
CA VAL A 348 19.20 27.73 -16.36
C VAL A 348 20.38 28.14 -15.49
N TYR A 349 20.13 28.30 -14.19
CA TYR A 349 21.17 28.69 -13.24
C TYR A 349 22.04 27.49 -12.83
N PRO A 350 23.35 27.68 -12.60
CA PRO A 350 24.23 26.62 -12.12
C PRO A 350 23.88 26.17 -10.68
N PHE A 351 24.37 25.01 -10.27
CA PHE A 351 24.34 24.58 -8.87
C PHE A 351 25.43 25.29 -8.05
N LEU A 352 25.14 25.60 -6.78
CA LEU A 352 26.18 25.97 -5.84
C LEU A 352 27.05 24.74 -5.52
N ALA A 353 28.36 24.92 -5.32
CA ALA A 353 29.28 23.81 -5.05
C ALA A 353 28.87 22.97 -3.81
N SER A 354 28.25 23.60 -2.80
CA SER A 354 27.69 22.90 -1.63
C SER A 354 26.53 21.96 -2.01
N VAL A 355 25.70 22.36 -2.97
CA VAL A 355 24.58 21.57 -3.48
C VAL A 355 25.11 20.39 -4.30
N GLU A 356 26.08 20.60 -5.19
CA GLU A 356 26.68 19.50 -5.96
C GLU A 356 27.29 18.44 -5.04
N LYS A 357 28.00 18.88 -3.98
CA LYS A 357 28.53 17.95 -2.98
C LYS A 357 27.43 17.16 -2.28
N GLN A 358 26.36 17.83 -1.83
CA GLN A 358 25.22 17.15 -1.19
C GLN A 358 24.55 16.14 -2.13
N LEU A 359 24.44 16.45 -3.43
CA LEU A 359 23.88 15.52 -4.42
C LEU A 359 24.73 14.24 -4.54
N LEU A 360 26.06 14.34 -4.51
CA LEU A 360 26.98 13.21 -4.66
C LEU A 360 27.17 12.38 -3.38
N ASP A 361 27.01 13.01 -2.21
CA ASP A 361 27.15 12.39 -0.90
C ASP A 361 25.89 11.62 -0.47
N TYR A 362 24.75 11.86 -1.11
CA TYR A 362 23.48 11.20 -0.80
C TYR A 362 23.31 9.86 -1.51
N ASP A 363 22.72 8.87 -0.83
CA ASP A 363 22.59 7.48 -1.34
C ASP A 363 21.40 7.25 -2.29
N TRP A 364 20.46 8.21 -2.38
CA TRP A 364 19.30 8.15 -3.28
C TRP A 364 18.51 6.82 -3.23
N PRO A 365 17.88 6.47 -2.08
CA PRO A 365 17.11 5.23 -1.94
C PRO A 365 15.92 5.12 -2.93
N GLY A 366 15.35 6.25 -3.37
CA GLY A 366 14.33 6.28 -4.43
C GLY A 366 14.88 6.53 -5.84
N ASN A 367 16.19 6.38 -6.02
CA ASN A 367 16.91 6.50 -7.29
C ASN A 367 16.58 7.81 -8.06
N VAL A 368 16.46 7.73 -9.38
CA VAL A 368 16.24 8.88 -10.28
C VAL A 368 14.92 9.58 -9.99
N ARG A 369 13.88 8.84 -9.59
CA ARG A 369 12.58 9.42 -9.20
C ARG A 369 12.69 10.32 -7.97
N MET A 370 13.48 9.90 -6.97
CA MET A 370 13.74 10.74 -5.80
C MET A 370 14.57 11.97 -6.16
N LEU A 371 15.59 11.81 -7.00
CA LEU A 371 16.39 12.93 -7.50
C LEU A 371 15.53 13.98 -8.19
N GLU A 372 14.68 13.59 -9.16
CA GLU A 372 13.77 14.51 -9.84
C GLU A 372 12.87 15.25 -8.85
N ASN A 373 12.27 14.53 -7.90
CA ASN A 373 11.41 15.13 -6.88
C ASN A 373 12.13 16.16 -6.00
N VAL A 374 13.36 15.84 -5.54
CA VAL A 374 14.16 16.76 -4.72
C VAL A 374 14.53 18.02 -5.51
N ILE A 375 14.92 17.87 -6.78
CA ILE A 375 15.24 19.02 -7.64
C ILE A 375 14.01 19.90 -7.87
N VAL A 376 12.87 19.31 -8.29
CA VAL A 376 11.61 20.04 -8.50
C VAL A 376 11.20 20.79 -7.24
N ARG A 377 11.24 20.12 -6.08
CA ARG A 377 10.87 20.73 -4.82
C ARG A 377 11.80 21.89 -4.45
N SER A 378 13.09 21.71 -4.66
CA SER A 378 14.07 22.73 -4.33
C SER A 378 13.91 23.98 -5.19
N LEU A 379 13.56 23.80 -6.47
CA LEU A 379 13.20 24.90 -7.37
C LEU A 379 11.93 25.64 -6.95
N LEU A 380 10.94 24.94 -6.39
CA LEU A 380 9.69 25.55 -5.91
C LEU A 380 9.86 26.32 -4.59
N LEU A 381 10.71 25.82 -3.69
CA LEU A 381 10.90 26.40 -2.35
C LEU A 381 11.99 27.48 -2.28
N GLN A 382 12.74 27.66 -3.37
CA GLN A 382 13.77 28.69 -3.45
C GLN A 382 13.15 30.10 -3.33
N LYS A 383 13.65 30.89 -2.38
CA LYS A 383 13.13 32.23 -2.07
C LYS A 383 13.50 33.28 -3.13
N THR A 384 14.65 33.11 -3.78
CA THR A 384 15.19 34.08 -4.75
C THR A 384 15.45 33.41 -6.09
N PRO A 385 15.14 34.06 -7.22
CA PRO A 385 15.60 33.59 -8.54
C PRO A 385 17.13 33.56 -8.58
N GLY A 386 17.72 32.46 -9.05
CA GLY A 386 19.17 32.31 -9.17
C GLY A 386 19.65 30.87 -9.01
N PRO A 387 20.97 30.65 -8.89
CA PRO A 387 21.59 29.35 -8.63
C PRO A 387 20.91 28.62 -7.49
N LEU A 388 20.68 27.31 -7.63
CA LEU A 388 20.11 26.51 -6.56
C LEU A 388 21.12 26.45 -5.41
N THR A 389 20.77 27.05 -4.28
CA THR A 389 21.65 27.18 -3.10
C THR A 389 21.42 26.11 -2.04
N GLU A 390 20.26 25.47 -2.05
CA GLU A 390 19.81 24.55 -1.00
C GLU A 390 18.96 23.43 -1.62
N LEU A 391 19.10 22.21 -1.09
CA LEU A 391 18.27 21.06 -1.44
C LEU A 391 17.23 20.79 -0.36
N PHE A 392 15.99 20.61 -0.77
CA PHE A 392 14.87 20.34 0.12
C PHE A 392 14.45 18.88 0.05
N PHE A 393 15.01 18.06 0.94
CA PHE A 393 14.63 16.66 1.10
C PHE A 393 13.32 16.53 1.88
N ASN A 394 12.49 15.55 1.53
CA ASN A 394 11.41 15.10 2.41
C ASN A 394 12.01 13.93 3.18
N HIS A 395 12.58 14.19 4.35
CA HIS A 395 12.92 13.10 5.23
C HIS A 395 11.62 12.57 5.87
N GLU A 396 11.49 11.25 6.03
CA GLU A 396 10.39 10.66 6.83
C GLU A 396 10.30 11.33 8.22
N THR A 397 11.45 11.76 8.75
CA THR A 397 11.57 12.52 9.99
C THR A 397 10.83 13.86 9.96
N ASP A 398 10.80 14.60 8.85
CA ASP A 398 10.12 15.90 8.74
C ASP A 398 8.60 15.74 8.72
N VAL A 399 8.10 14.68 8.08
CA VAL A 399 6.67 14.37 8.05
C VAL A 399 6.19 13.89 9.42
N ILE A 400 6.96 13.00 10.07
CA ILE A 400 6.62 12.49 11.41
C ILE A 400 6.72 13.63 12.44
N THR A 401 7.74 14.49 12.37
CA THR A 401 7.89 15.65 13.28
C THR A 401 6.79 16.69 13.09
N HIS A 402 6.31 16.96 11.88
CA HIS A 402 5.17 17.88 11.70
C HIS A 402 3.83 17.27 12.16
N PHE A 403 3.58 15.98 11.92
CA PHE A 403 2.38 15.30 12.45
C PHE A 403 2.44 15.12 13.98
N SER A 404 3.62 14.93 14.56
CA SER A 404 3.79 14.88 16.01
C SER A 404 3.86 16.28 16.64
N ALA A 405 4.30 17.33 15.93
CA ALA A 405 4.30 18.70 16.42
C ALA A 405 2.88 19.25 16.58
N GLU A 406 1.92 18.90 15.71
CA GLU A 406 0.52 19.27 15.92
C GLU A 406 -0.10 18.52 17.12
N ALA A 407 0.32 17.28 17.38
CA ALA A 407 -0.04 16.56 18.61
C ALA A 407 0.71 17.07 19.86
N SER A 408 1.87 17.72 19.69
CA SER A 408 2.75 18.19 20.78
C SER A 408 2.63 19.69 21.08
N SER A 409 1.87 20.44 20.29
CA SER A 409 1.67 21.88 20.50
C SER A 409 0.80 22.20 21.74
N GLN A 410 0.24 21.17 22.40
CA GLN A 410 -0.35 21.28 23.74
C GLN A 410 0.57 20.84 24.88
N SER A 411 1.73 20.23 24.58
CA SER A 411 2.66 19.69 25.59
C SER A 411 4.05 20.34 25.58
N ALA A 412 4.41 21.10 24.54
CA ALA A 412 5.72 21.74 24.41
C ALA A 412 5.95 22.91 25.39
N SER A 413 4.91 23.57 25.91
CA SER A 413 5.10 24.65 26.89
C SER A 413 5.53 24.17 28.28
N LEU A 414 5.51 22.86 28.53
CA LEU A 414 5.91 22.27 29.82
C LEU A 414 7.36 21.76 29.81
N VAL A 415 7.98 21.52 28.66
CA VAL A 415 9.30 20.86 28.60
C VAL A 415 10.46 21.87 28.67
N GLU A 416 10.26 23.10 28.20
CA GLU A 416 11.30 24.15 28.26
C GLU A 416 11.55 24.68 29.68
N THR A 417 10.55 24.63 30.57
CA THR A 417 10.72 25.04 31.98
C THR A 417 11.57 24.06 32.80
N TYR A 418 11.69 22.78 32.39
CA TYR A 418 12.40 21.76 33.17
C TYR A 418 13.87 21.56 32.77
N ARG A 419 14.35 22.14 31.66
CA ARG A 419 15.76 21.99 31.23
C ARG A 419 16.73 22.94 31.94
N GLU A 420 16.25 24.04 32.51
CA GLU A 420 17.14 25.03 33.16
C GLU A 420 17.56 24.65 34.59
N ASN A 421 16.97 23.62 35.21
CA ASN A 421 17.27 23.25 36.61
C ASN A 421 18.04 21.93 36.80
N LEU A 422 18.53 21.29 35.73
CA LEU A 422 19.38 20.10 35.83
C LEU A 422 20.85 20.47 35.76
N THR A 423 21.36 21.06 36.85
CA THR A 423 22.80 21.07 37.13
C THR A 423 23.28 19.63 37.27
N VAL A 424 24.19 19.22 36.38
CA VAL A 424 24.77 17.88 36.36
C VAL A 424 25.68 17.72 37.58
N GLU A 425 25.16 17.18 38.68
CA GLU A 425 25.98 16.70 39.78
C GLU A 425 26.42 15.24 39.52
N GLU A 426 27.72 14.97 39.70
CA GLU A 426 28.33 13.65 39.60
C GLU A 426 27.92 12.76 40.79
N GLY A 427 27.43 11.57 40.51
CA GLY A 427 26.98 10.59 41.50
C GLY A 427 26.51 9.30 40.83
N THR A 428 26.53 8.18 41.55
CA THR A 428 26.07 6.90 41.02
C THR A 428 24.55 6.92 40.81
N LEU A 429 24.02 6.02 39.96
CA LEU A 429 22.56 5.94 39.72
C LEU A 429 21.76 5.81 41.03
N THR A 430 22.33 5.09 42.01
CA THR A 430 21.74 4.91 43.34
C THR A 430 21.61 6.25 44.07
N ASP A 431 22.64 7.10 44.03
CA ASP A 431 22.64 8.41 44.70
C ASP A 431 21.62 9.36 44.06
N LYS A 432 21.50 9.32 42.72
CA LYS A 432 20.54 10.15 41.97
C LYS A 432 19.09 9.74 42.26
N LEU A 433 18.83 8.44 42.33
CA LEU A 433 17.50 7.93 42.70
C LEU A 433 17.16 8.27 44.15
N GLU A 434 18.13 8.25 45.06
CA GLU A 434 17.91 8.68 46.46
C GLU A 434 17.67 10.18 46.59
N GLN A 435 18.37 11.03 45.84
CA GLN A 435 18.11 12.47 45.79
C GLN A 435 16.74 12.79 45.18
N TYR A 436 16.37 12.10 44.09
CA TYR A 436 15.09 12.30 43.45
C TYR A 436 13.93 11.84 44.35
N GLU A 437 14.11 10.70 45.03
CA GLU A 437 13.17 10.24 46.07
C GLU A 437 13.07 11.26 47.21
N TYR A 438 14.18 11.83 47.68
CA TYR A 438 14.18 12.87 48.71
C TYR A 438 13.39 14.12 48.30
N GLN A 439 13.57 14.61 47.07
CA GLN A 439 12.86 15.78 46.57
C GLN A 439 11.35 15.55 46.52
N ILE A 440 10.92 14.42 45.95
CA ILE A 440 9.50 14.04 45.88
C ILE A 440 8.89 13.96 47.29
N LEU A 441 9.61 13.38 48.26
CA LEU A 441 9.13 13.28 49.64
C LEU A 441 8.96 14.65 50.30
N ILE A 442 9.88 15.59 50.07
CA ILE A 442 9.78 16.95 50.61
C ILE A 442 8.63 17.73 49.96
N GLU A 443 8.49 17.67 48.65
CA GLU A 443 7.41 18.37 47.94
C GLU A 443 6.04 17.88 48.40
N ALA A 444 5.86 16.56 48.46
CA ALA A 444 4.61 15.98 48.95
C ALA A 444 4.32 16.35 50.43
N LEU A 445 5.35 16.42 51.28
CA LEU A 445 5.17 16.85 52.67
C LEU A 445 4.88 18.35 52.78
N LYS A 446 5.46 19.20 51.93
CA LYS A 446 5.18 20.64 51.87
C LYS A 446 3.74 20.90 51.40
N GLU A 447 3.29 20.26 50.32
CA GLU A 447 1.92 20.38 49.80
C GLU A 447 0.88 19.79 50.76
N ALA A 448 1.26 18.75 51.51
CA ALA A 448 0.43 18.20 52.57
C ALA A 448 0.49 19.00 53.88
N HIS A 449 1.23 20.11 53.93
CA HIS A 449 1.47 20.94 55.12
C HIS A 449 1.90 20.12 56.35
N GLY A 450 2.82 19.16 56.17
CA GLY A 450 3.31 18.28 57.22
C GLY A 450 2.38 17.14 57.63
N CYS A 451 1.21 16.99 56.98
CA CYS A 451 0.30 15.87 57.26
C CYS A 451 0.72 14.58 56.54
N VAL A 452 1.40 13.69 57.26
CA VAL A 452 1.92 12.41 56.73
C VAL A 452 0.85 11.55 56.07
N ALA A 453 -0.37 11.50 56.60
CA ALA A 453 -1.44 10.68 56.05
C ALA A 453 -2.01 11.22 54.73
N LYS A 454 -1.87 12.53 54.48
CA LYS A 454 -2.26 13.18 53.23
C LYS A 454 -1.15 13.05 52.19
N ALA A 455 0.10 13.31 52.58
CA ALA A 455 1.27 13.10 51.72
C ALA A 455 1.39 11.65 51.22
N ALA A 456 1.14 10.66 52.09
CA ALA A 456 1.22 9.25 51.72
C ALA A 456 0.16 8.88 50.67
N ARG A 457 -1.07 9.42 50.81
CA ARG A 457 -2.14 9.25 49.81
C ARG A 457 -1.79 9.91 48.48
N MET A 458 -1.20 11.10 48.50
CA MET A 458 -0.78 11.80 47.27
C MET A 458 0.31 11.01 46.53
N LEU A 459 1.23 10.41 47.27
CA LEU A 459 2.30 9.58 46.72
C LEU A 459 1.88 8.13 46.43
N GLY A 460 0.62 7.75 46.70
CA GLY A 460 0.13 6.39 46.46
C GLY A 460 0.76 5.30 47.32
N ILE A 461 1.40 5.65 48.45
CA ILE A 461 2.05 4.70 49.36
C ILE A 461 1.35 4.64 50.73
N SER A 462 1.60 3.58 51.50
CA SER A 462 1.05 3.47 52.85
C SER A 462 1.68 4.50 53.80
N ARG A 463 0.92 4.95 54.81
CA ARG A 463 1.42 5.89 55.84
C ARG A 463 2.70 5.39 56.51
N GLY A 464 2.79 4.08 56.78
CA GLY A 464 3.98 3.46 57.36
C GLY A 464 5.20 3.47 56.44
N ALA A 465 4.99 3.24 55.13
CA ALA A 465 6.05 3.32 54.13
C ALA A 465 6.61 4.74 53.99
N LEU A 466 5.73 5.75 54.02
CA LEU A 466 6.17 7.15 54.01
C LEU A 466 6.96 7.50 55.28
N GLN A 467 6.50 7.09 56.47
CA GLN A 467 7.22 7.33 57.72
C GLN A 467 8.62 6.69 57.73
N TYR A 468 8.75 5.48 57.19
CA TYR A 468 10.04 4.81 57.07
C TYR A 468 10.99 5.60 56.14
N LYS A 469 10.51 6.04 54.97
CA LYS A 469 11.31 6.79 54.00
C LYS A 469 11.73 8.17 54.52
N VAL A 470 10.83 8.90 55.16
CA VAL A 470 11.12 10.18 55.83
C VAL A 470 12.20 10.00 56.90
N LYS A 471 12.11 8.93 57.71
CA LYS A 471 13.11 8.62 58.73
C LYS A 471 14.45 8.21 58.11
N LYS A 472 14.44 7.41 57.04
CA LYS A 472 15.64 7.01 56.29
C LYS A 472 16.41 8.24 55.79
N HIS A 473 15.70 9.25 55.31
CA HIS A 473 16.29 10.48 54.78
C HIS A 473 16.45 11.61 55.82
N ASN A 474 16.23 11.36 57.12
CA ASN A 474 16.32 12.35 58.20
C ASN A 474 15.53 13.65 57.94
N ILE A 475 14.36 13.56 57.31
CA ILE A 475 13.51 14.73 57.05
C ILE A 475 12.80 15.14 58.35
N MET A 476 13.15 16.31 58.91
CA MET A 476 12.45 16.89 60.06
C MET A 476 11.31 17.79 59.60
N PHE A 477 10.11 17.55 60.11
CA PHE A 477 8.94 18.41 59.89
C PHE A 477 8.13 18.48 61.20
N SER A 478 7.55 19.65 61.50
CA SER A 478 6.71 19.83 62.69
C SER A 478 5.36 19.15 62.49
N LEU A 479 5.00 18.22 63.38
CA LEU A 479 3.66 17.63 63.40
C LEU A 479 2.66 18.66 63.94
N GLU A 480 1.83 19.24 63.07
CA GLU A 480 0.58 19.84 63.53
C GLU A 480 -0.40 18.72 63.87
N GLU A 481 -0.42 18.31 65.15
CA GLU A 481 -1.46 17.45 65.69
C GLU A 481 -2.79 18.21 65.75
N LYS A 482 -3.64 18.07 64.73
CA LYS A 482 -5.07 18.33 64.87
C LYS A 482 -5.84 17.02 64.90
N ARG A 483 -6.22 16.62 66.13
CA ARG A 483 -7.33 15.73 66.43
C ARG A 483 -8.63 16.36 65.94
N ALA A 484 -9.34 15.69 65.04
CA ALA A 484 -10.80 15.65 64.95
C ALA A 484 -11.18 14.46 64.06
#